data_AF-Q0ULB9-F1
#
_entry.id   AF-Q0ULB9-F1
#
_cell.length_a   1.000
_cell.length_b   1.000
_cell.length_c   1.000
_cell.angle_alpha   90.00
_cell.angle_beta   90.00
_cell.angle_gamma   90.00
#
_symmetry.space_group_name_H-M   'P 1'
#
loop_
_entity.id
_entity.type
_entity.pdbx_description
1 polymer ?
#
loop_
_entity_poly.entity_id
_entity_poly.type
_entity_poly.pdbx_seq_one_letter_code
_entity_poly.pdbx_strand_id
1 'polypeptide(L)'
;MPKNKGKGGKNRRRGKNENDNEKRELVFKEEGQEYAQVVKMLGNGRLEAQCFDGARRLAHIRGKLRKKVWINQGDIILLSLRDYQDEKGDVIMKYSAYGELPENAKINETDTYGDQGDEGIGFEFDEDRDDSDSDEADGTGKKDIDIDDI
;
A
#
# COMPACT_ATOMS: atom_id res chain seq x y z
N MET A 1 21.34 -14.55 32.85
CA MET A 1 21.96 -13.31 32.36
C MET A 1 21.55 -13.07 30.92
N PRO A 2 20.77 -12.02 30.60
CA PRO A 2 20.35 -11.75 29.23
C PRO A 2 21.57 -11.26 28.43
N LYS A 3 21.95 -12.01 27.38
CA LYS A 3 23.05 -11.63 26.49
C LYS A 3 22.70 -10.31 25.80
N ASN A 4 23.61 -9.35 25.89
CA ASN A 4 23.54 -8.07 25.22
C ASN A 4 23.47 -8.32 23.69
N LYS A 5 22.26 -8.41 23.12
CA LYS A 5 22.05 -8.47 21.67
C LYS A 5 22.47 -7.11 21.10
N GLY A 6 23.74 -7.05 20.71
CA GLY A 6 24.38 -5.88 20.13
C GLY A 6 23.63 -5.39 18.89
N LYS A 7 22.69 -4.47 19.07
CA LYS A 7 22.33 -3.52 18.02
C LYS A 7 23.36 -2.40 18.05
N GLY A 8 24.57 -2.69 17.63
CA GLY A 8 25.72 -1.78 17.63
C GLY A 8 26.45 -1.75 16.29
N GLY A 9 25.73 -1.90 15.18
CA GLY A 9 26.31 -1.81 13.84
C GLY A 9 26.62 -0.36 13.44
N LYS A 10 27.62 -0.16 12.58
CA LYS A 10 28.05 1.15 12.03
C LYS A 10 26.91 1.96 11.37
N ASN A 11 25.78 1.32 11.04
CA ASN A 11 24.59 1.95 10.49
C ASN A 11 23.61 2.48 11.56
N ARG A 12 23.68 2.03 12.83
CA ARG A 12 22.75 2.47 13.88
C ARG A 12 23.05 3.90 14.36
N ARG A 13 24.29 4.36 14.23
CA ARG A 13 24.72 5.72 14.62
C ARG A 13 24.46 6.81 13.56
N ARG A 14 23.90 6.48 12.40
CA ARG A 14 23.65 7.45 11.30
C ARG A 14 22.23 8.00 11.27
N GLY A 15 21.30 7.47 12.07
CA GLY A 15 19.94 8.00 12.17
C GLY A 15 19.91 9.21 13.10
N LYS A 16 19.68 10.41 12.55
CA LYS A 16 19.29 11.57 13.35
C LYS A 16 17.87 11.28 13.83
N ASN A 17 17.70 10.97 15.12
CA ASN A 17 16.39 10.73 15.71
C ASN A 17 15.68 12.07 15.88
N GLU A 18 15.13 12.60 14.78
CA GLU A 18 14.22 13.73 14.81
C GLU A 18 12.84 13.15 15.13
N ASN A 19 12.42 13.27 16.40
CA ASN A 19 11.07 12.93 16.84
C ASN A 19 10.10 13.97 16.28
N ASP A 20 9.78 13.83 14.99
CA ASP A 20 8.91 14.73 14.23
C ASP A 20 7.41 14.51 14.54
N ASN A 21 7.12 13.69 15.56
CA ASN A 21 5.77 13.33 16.00
C ASN A 21 5.24 14.23 17.13
N GLU A 22 6.09 15.11 17.68
CA GLU A 22 5.67 16.13 18.63
C GLU A 22 5.15 17.36 17.88
N LYS A 23 3.81 17.47 17.79
CA LYS A 23 3.04 18.67 17.42
C LYS A 23 3.67 19.50 16.29
N ARG A 24 3.64 18.97 15.07
CA ARG A 24 3.89 19.82 13.90
C ARG A 24 2.76 20.83 13.79
N GLU A 25 3.11 22.09 13.61
CA GLU A 25 2.13 23.11 13.26
C GLU A 25 1.52 22.78 11.89
N LEU A 26 0.22 23.03 11.79
CA LEU A 26 -0.52 22.94 10.54
C LEU A 26 0.10 23.88 9.50
N VAL A 27 0.66 23.30 8.45
CA VAL A 27 1.14 24.06 7.29
C VAL A 27 -0.03 24.19 6.32
N PHE A 28 -0.45 25.42 6.05
CA PHE A 28 -1.45 25.73 5.02
C PHE A 28 -0.78 25.86 3.65
N LYS A 29 -1.53 25.62 2.58
CA LYS A 29 -1.05 25.87 1.21
C LYS A 29 -0.70 27.34 1.01
N GLU A 30 0.41 27.57 0.32
CA GLU A 30 0.85 28.89 -0.14
C GLU A 30 0.61 29.04 -1.65
N GLU A 31 0.89 30.22 -2.19
CA GLU A 31 0.84 30.45 -3.64
C GLU A 31 1.82 29.52 -4.39
N GLY A 32 1.33 28.86 -5.44
CA GLY A 32 2.09 27.83 -6.15
C GLY A 32 2.08 26.45 -5.50
N GLN A 33 1.27 26.25 -4.46
CA GLN A 33 1.03 24.94 -3.84
C GLN A 33 -0.45 24.58 -3.88
N GLU A 34 -0.75 23.29 -3.99
CA GLU A 34 -2.13 22.80 -3.99
C GLU A 34 -2.25 21.51 -3.20
N TYR A 35 -3.40 21.32 -2.55
CA TYR A 35 -3.72 20.05 -1.92
C TYR A 35 -4.00 19.01 -3.00
N ALA A 36 -3.72 17.74 -2.71
CA ALA A 36 -4.10 16.65 -3.59
C ALA A 36 -4.32 15.34 -2.82
N GLN A 37 -5.13 14.46 -3.40
CA GLN A 37 -5.29 13.08 -2.96
C GLN A 37 -4.46 12.16 -3.86
N VAL A 38 -3.75 11.20 -3.26
CA VAL A 38 -3.00 10.20 -4.03
C VAL A 38 -3.95 9.21 -4.68
N VAL A 39 -3.97 9.16 -6.01
CA VAL A 39 -4.81 8.23 -6.78
C VAL A 39 -4.10 6.90 -6.97
N LYS A 40 -2.84 6.92 -7.39
CA LYS A 40 -2.09 5.70 -7.69
C LYS A 40 -0.59 5.88 -7.51
N MET A 41 0.09 4.85 -7.02
CA MET A 41 1.54 4.80 -6.97
C MET A 41 2.10 4.30 -8.30
N LEU A 42 3.03 5.07 -8.91
CA LEU A 42 3.63 4.73 -10.21
C LEU A 42 5.01 4.05 -10.07
N GLY A 43 5.55 4.00 -8.85
CA GLY A 43 6.88 3.46 -8.59
C GLY A 43 8.01 4.46 -8.84
N ASN A 44 9.26 4.07 -8.53
CA ASN A 44 10.44 4.96 -8.55
C ASN A 44 10.23 6.30 -7.77
N GLY A 45 9.35 6.26 -6.75
CA GLY A 45 8.87 7.41 -5.98
C GLY A 45 8.17 8.49 -6.82
N ARG A 46 7.43 8.08 -7.84
CA ARG A 46 6.42 8.88 -8.53
C ARG A 46 5.03 8.36 -8.16
N LEU A 47 4.07 9.27 -8.16
CA LEU A 47 2.66 8.96 -7.93
C LEU A 47 1.79 9.85 -8.81
N GLU A 48 0.56 9.41 -9.03
CA GLU A 48 -0.49 10.20 -9.62
C GLU A 48 -1.35 10.81 -8.51
N ALA A 49 -1.56 12.12 -8.58
CA ALA A 49 -2.31 12.87 -7.58
C ALA A 49 -3.47 13.62 -8.24
N GLN A 50 -4.65 13.50 -7.63
CA GLN A 50 -5.83 14.29 -7.97
C GLN A 50 -5.79 15.55 -7.11
N CYS A 51 -5.48 16.68 -7.73
CA CYS A 51 -5.47 17.97 -7.07
C CYS A 51 -6.91 18.46 -6.82
N PHE A 52 -7.09 19.27 -5.79
CA PHE A 52 -8.39 19.89 -5.47
C PHE A 52 -8.78 21.03 -6.44
N ASP A 53 -7.85 21.44 -7.32
CA ASP A 53 -8.13 22.29 -8.48
C ASP A 53 -8.88 21.52 -9.61
N GLY A 54 -8.99 20.20 -9.50
CA GLY A 54 -9.62 19.30 -10.48
C GLY A 54 -8.64 18.63 -11.46
N ALA A 55 -7.38 19.07 -11.52
CA ALA A 55 -6.37 18.50 -12.42
C ALA A 55 -5.72 17.24 -11.83
N ARG A 56 -5.39 16.27 -12.71
CA ARG A 56 -4.55 15.12 -12.36
C ARG A 56 -3.11 15.43 -12.71
N ARG A 57 -2.22 15.35 -11.73
CA ARG A 57 -0.81 15.71 -11.89
C ARG A 57 0.10 14.53 -11.54
N LEU A 58 1.21 14.44 -12.25
CA LEU A 58 2.29 13.49 -11.95
C LEU A 58 3.20 14.10 -10.89
N ALA A 59 3.15 13.55 -9.68
CA ALA A 59 3.91 14.04 -8.56
C ALA A 59 5.16 13.20 -8.31
N HIS A 60 6.25 13.87 -7.95
CA HIS A 60 7.50 13.24 -7.54
C HIS A 60 7.71 13.38 -6.03
N ILE A 61 7.97 12.27 -5.34
CA ILE A 61 8.16 12.28 -3.89
C ILE A 61 9.52 12.88 -3.56
N ARG A 62 9.53 14.04 -2.89
CA ARG A 62 10.75 14.72 -2.44
C ARG A 62 11.63 13.77 -1.64
N GLY A 63 12.94 13.78 -1.89
CA GLY A 63 13.88 12.85 -1.26
C GLY A 63 13.86 12.86 0.27
N LYS A 64 13.53 14.01 0.90
CA LYS A 64 13.35 14.14 2.34
C LYS A 64 12.20 13.26 2.88
N LEU A 65 11.10 13.15 2.14
CA LEU A 65 9.94 12.34 2.52
C LEU A 65 10.19 10.85 2.31
N ARG A 66 10.88 10.45 1.23
CA ARG A 66 11.10 9.03 0.87
C ARG A 66 11.66 8.15 2.00
N LYS A 67 12.42 8.74 2.94
CA LYS A 67 13.01 8.01 4.08
C LYS A 67 12.26 8.21 5.40
N LYS A 68 11.41 9.23 5.48
CA LYS A 68 10.76 9.67 6.73
C LYS A 68 9.28 9.31 6.78
N VAL A 69 8.59 9.39 5.65
CA VAL A 69 7.12 9.32 5.58
C VAL A 69 6.73 8.33 4.49
N TRP A 70 5.80 7.46 4.84
CA TRP A 70 5.20 6.47 3.93
C TRP A 70 3.93 7.06 3.34
N ILE A 71 3.82 7.02 2.02
CA ILE A 71 2.71 7.54 1.24
C ILE A 71 2.05 6.36 0.53
N ASN A 72 0.75 6.23 0.72
CA ASN A 72 -0.12 5.21 0.14
C ASN A 72 -1.21 5.89 -0.70
N GLN A 73 -1.96 5.07 -1.45
CA GLN A 73 -3.17 5.52 -2.14
C GLN A 73 -4.21 6.04 -1.13
N GLY A 74 -4.93 7.10 -1.50
CA GLY A 74 -5.94 7.75 -0.66
C GLY A 74 -5.39 8.79 0.32
N ASP A 75 -4.07 8.86 0.54
CA ASP A 75 -3.46 9.87 1.40
C ASP A 75 -3.65 11.28 0.84
N ILE A 76 -3.84 12.26 1.74
CA ILE A 76 -3.84 13.68 1.40
C ILE A 76 -2.43 14.25 1.51
N ILE A 77 -2.01 14.97 0.48
CA ILE A 77 -0.67 15.51 0.33
C ILE A 77 -0.71 16.99 -0.09
N LEU A 78 0.39 17.70 0.18
CA LEU A 78 0.66 19.02 -0.35
C LEU A 78 1.60 18.92 -1.55
N LEU A 79 1.18 19.44 -2.70
CA LEU A 79 1.98 19.51 -3.91
C LEU A 79 2.54 20.91 -4.12
N SER A 80 3.82 20.98 -4.48
CA SER A 80 4.40 22.14 -5.14
C SER A 80 4.13 22.04 -6.63
N LEU A 81 3.50 23.06 -7.20
CA LEU A 81 3.33 23.18 -8.63
C LEU A 81 4.62 23.70 -9.27
N ARG A 82 4.78 23.44 -10.57
CA ARG A 82 5.84 24.02 -11.39
C ARG A 82 5.23 25.08 -12.28
N ASP A 83 5.82 26.26 -12.27
CA ASP A 83 5.46 27.41 -13.10
C ASP A 83 5.50 27.10 -14.60
N TYR A 84 6.45 26.26 -15.05
CA TYR A 84 6.62 25.93 -16.46
C TYR A 84 5.90 24.64 -16.92
N GLN A 85 5.42 23.79 -16.00
CA GLN A 85 4.78 22.52 -16.36
C GLN A 85 3.71 22.13 -15.33
N ASP A 86 2.48 22.55 -15.61
CA ASP A 86 1.32 22.34 -14.73
C ASP A 86 1.03 20.84 -14.50
N GLU A 87 1.23 19.99 -15.51
CA GLU A 87 0.99 18.54 -15.38
C GLU A 87 1.88 17.82 -14.35
N LYS A 88 2.93 18.48 -13.85
CA LYS A 88 3.90 17.90 -12.92
C LYS A 88 4.04 18.71 -11.64
N GLY A 89 4.31 18.00 -10.56
CA GLY A 89 4.58 18.61 -9.27
C GLY A 89 5.52 17.78 -8.41
N ASP A 90 5.86 18.32 -7.25
CA ASP A 90 6.69 17.66 -6.25
C ASP A 90 5.95 17.61 -4.91
N VAL A 91 5.98 16.45 -4.23
CA VAL A 91 5.30 16.27 -2.94
C VAL A 91 6.12 16.95 -1.84
N ILE A 92 5.50 17.88 -1.12
CA ILE A 92 6.13 18.63 -0.02
C ILE A 92 5.90 17.93 1.32
N MET A 93 4.65 17.54 1.61
CA MET A 93 4.22 17.00 2.89
C MET A 93 3.03 16.05 2.70
N LYS A 94 2.86 15.09 3.61
CA LYS A 94 1.66 14.27 3.78
C LYS A 94 0.93 14.75 5.03
N TYR A 95 -0.39 14.92 4.93
CA TYR A 95 -1.25 15.22 6.07
C TYR A 95 -1.72 13.93 6.75
N SER A 96 -1.95 14.02 8.06
CA SER A 96 -2.62 12.98 8.82
C SER A 96 -4.13 13.21 8.75
N ALA A 97 -4.92 12.13 8.65
CA ALA A 97 -6.38 12.23 8.57
C ALA A 97 -7.03 12.78 9.86
N TYR A 98 -6.31 12.80 10.98
CA TYR A 98 -6.83 13.24 12.26
C TYR A 98 -6.77 14.77 12.42
N GLY A 99 -7.83 15.45 11.95
CA GLY A 99 -8.21 16.80 12.40
C GLY A 99 -7.50 18.00 11.75
N GLU A 100 -6.73 17.78 10.69
CA GLU A 100 -5.86 18.81 10.10
C GLU A 100 -6.23 19.22 8.66
N LEU A 101 -7.32 18.67 8.13
CA LEU A 101 -7.75 18.99 6.77
C LEU A 101 -8.65 20.21 6.76
N PRO A 102 -8.42 21.20 5.88
CA PRO A 102 -9.37 22.28 5.67
C PRO A 102 -10.73 21.72 5.21
N GLU A 103 -11.84 22.33 5.62
CA GLU A 103 -13.22 21.85 5.36
C GLU A 103 -13.53 21.63 3.86
N ASN A 104 -12.75 22.23 2.97
CA ASN A 104 -12.86 22.08 1.52
C ASN A 104 -12.24 20.77 0.99
N ALA A 105 -11.44 20.06 1.78
CA ALA A 105 -10.91 18.76 1.43
C ALA A 105 -12.00 17.70 1.66
N LYS A 106 -13.00 17.66 0.77
CA LYS A 106 -13.94 16.54 0.71
C LYS A 106 -13.12 15.27 0.52
N ILE A 107 -13.02 14.47 1.58
CA ILE A 107 -12.46 13.13 1.51
C ILE A 107 -13.43 12.36 0.62
N ASN A 108 -13.11 12.21 -0.65
CA ASN A 108 -13.77 11.20 -1.45
C ASN A 108 -13.44 9.87 -0.77
N GLU A 109 -14.45 9.17 -0.27
CA GLU A 109 -14.35 7.76 0.08
C GLU A 109 -13.88 7.02 -1.18
N THR A 110 -12.56 6.93 -1.34
CA THR A 110 -11.97 6.06 -2.35
C THR A 110 -12.26 4.65 -1.87
N ASP A 111 -13.12 3.97 -2.63
CA ASP A 111 -13.37 2.55 -2.60
C ASP A 111 -12.06 1.78 -2.37
N THR A 112 -11.84 1.39 -1.12
CA THR A 112 -10.92 0.29 -0.79
C THR A 112 -11.69 -1.04 -0.80
N TYR A 113 -12.96 -1.03 -1.21
CA TYR A 113 -13.76 -2.23 -1.43
C TYR A 113 -13.53 -2.74 -2.85
N GLY A 114 -12.38 -3.37 -3.01
CA GLY A 114 -12.29 -4.61 -3.78
C GLY A 114 -12.58 -5.81 -2.87
N ASP A 115 -13.54 -5.69 -1.95
CA ASP A 115 -14.33 -6.85 -1.54
C ASP A 115 -15.26 -7.09 -2.72
N GLN A 116 -14.82 -7.95 -3.65
CA GLN A 116 -15.74 -8.57 -4.58
C GLN A 116 -16.75 -9.28 -3.71
N GLY A 117 -17.93 -8.69 -3.59
CA GLY A 117 -19.08 -9.37 -3.05
C GLY A 117 -19.21 -10.72 -3.73
N ASP A 118 -19.24 -11.74 -2.89
CA ASP A 118 -20.20 -12.84 -3.02
C ASP A 118 -20.23 -13.52 -4.40
N GLU A 119 -19.17 -14.25 -4.74
CA GLU A 119 -19.34 -15.54 -5.42
C GLU A 119 -18.68 -16.62 -4.57
N GLY A 120 -19.53 -17.39 -3.90
CA GLY A 120 -19.18 -18.42 -2.93
C GLY A 120 -18.07 -19.34 -3.40
N ILE A 121 -16.89 -19.18 -2.78
CA ILE A 121 -15.95 -20.28 -2.65
C ILE A 121 -16.57 -21.22 -1.63
N GLY A 122 -17.28 -22.23 -2.12
CA GLY A 122 -17.81 -23.34 -1.35
C GLY A 122 -16.68 -24.05 -0.63
N PHE A 123 -16.41 -23.66 0.61
CA PHE A 123 -15.81 -24.53 1.60
C PHE A 123 -16.89 -25.56 1.96
N GLU A 124 -17.03 -26.61 1.15
CA GLU A 124 -17.81 -27.79 1.53
C GLU A 124 -16.97 -28.56 2.55
N PHE A 125 -17.23 -28.27 3.82
CA PHE A 125 -16.79 -29.06 4.95
C PHE A 125 -17.59 -30.37 4.90
N ASP A 126 -17.00 -31.40 4.30
CA ASP A 126 -17.54 -32.78 4.23
C ASP A 126 -17.60 -33.34 5.67
N GLU A 127 -18.67 -33.00 6.36
CA GLU A 127 -19.02 -33.53 7.68
C GLU A 127 -20.28 -34.37 7.51
N ASP A 128 -20.15 -35.50 6.79
CA ASP A 128 -21.06 -36.66 6.86
C ASP A 128 -20.47 -37.83 6.04
N ARG A 129 -19.50 -38.54 6.64
CA ARG A 129 -19.12 -39.89 6.21
C ARG A 129 -19.21 -40.88 7.36
N ASP A 130 -20.45 -41.30 7.58
CA ASP A 130 -20.92 -42.52 8.25
C ASP A 130 -22.18 -42.89 7.43
N ASP A 131 -22.43 -44.04 6.85
CA ASP A 131 -21.97 -45.42 6.96
C ASP A 131 -22.56 -46.15 5.72
N SER A 132 -21.88 -47.14 5.14
CA SER A 132 -22.51 -48.35 4.56
C SER A 132 -21.47 -49.17 3.79
N ASP A 133 -21.00 -50.18 4.50
CA ASP A 133 -20.45 -51.45 4.06
C ASP A 133 -20.90 -51.93 2.66
N SER A 134 -19.95 -52.35 1.82
CA SER A 134 -20.15 -53.34 0.74
C SER A 134 -18.79 -53.94 0.37
N ASP A 135 -18.54 -55.14 0.91
CA ASP A 135 -17.49 -56.06 0.48
C ASP A 135 -17.59 -56.37 -1.04
N GLU A 136 -16.47 -56.32 -1.75
CA GLU A 136 -15.96 -57.41 -2.60
C GLU A 136 -14.57 -57.05 -3.17
N ALA A 137 -13.67 -58.04 -3.11
CA ALA A 137 -12.25 -57.94 -3.40
C ALA A 137 -11.94 -58.10 -4.89
N ASP A 138 -10.98 -57.34 -5.42
CA ASP A 138 -10.05 -57.89 -6.40
C ASP A 138 -8.66 -57.22 -6.28
N GLY A 139 -7.63 -58.06 -6.31
CA GLY A 139 -6.23 -57.68 -6.19
C GLY A 139 -5.50 -57.85 -7.52
N THR A 140 -4.23 -57.42 -7.50
CA THR A 140 -3.20 -57.60 -8.55
C THR A 140 -3.31 -56.64 -9.73
N GLY A 141 -2.26 -55.96 -10.22
CA GLY A 141 -0.85 -55.94 -9.91
C GLY A 141 -0.21 -54.89 -10.82
N LYS A 142 0.84 -54.23 -10.34
CA LYS A 142 1.70 -53.34 -11.13
C LYS A 142 2.15 -54.07 -12.40
N LYS A 143 2.02 -53.44 -13.57
CA LYS A 143 2.78 -53.82 -14.76
C LYS A 143 3.59 -52.61 -15.21
N ASP A 144 4.90 -52.82 -15.19
CA ASP A 144 5.92 -51.95 -15.70
C ASP A 144 5.70 -51.71 -17.20
N ILE A 145 5.94 -50.48 -17.64
CA ILE A 145 5.91 -50.08 -19.06
C ILE A 145 7.30 -50.35 -19.63
N ASP A 146 7.40 -51.28 -20.58
CA ASP A 146 8.63 -51.58 -21.31
C ASP A 146 8.90 -50.52 -22.40
N ILE A 147 10.16 -50.13 -22.55
CA ILE A 147 10.63 -48.93 -23.26
C ILE A 147 11.01 -49.16 -24.74
N ASP A 148 10.40 -50.13 -25.42
CA ASP A 148 10.75 -50.45 -26.82
C ASP A 148 9.63 -50.15 -27.85
N ASP A 149 8.61 -49.36 -27.48
CA ASP A 149 7.47 -48.97 -28.36
C ASP A 149 7.42 -47.45 -28.68
N ILE A 150 8.59 -46.78 -28.80
CA ILE A 150 8.70 -45.41 -29.36
C ILE A 150 9.22 -45.39 -30.80
#